data_AF-A0A4Y7UE63-F1
#
_entry.id   AF-A0A4Y7UE63-F1
#
_cell.length_a   1.000
_cell.length_b   1.000
_cell.length_c   1.000
_cell.angle_alpha   90.00
_cell.angle_beta   90.00
_cell.angle_gamma   90.00
#
_symmetry.space_group_name_H-M   'P 1'
#
loop_
_entity.id
_entity.type
_entity.pdbx_description
1 polymer ?
#
loop_
_entity_poly.entity_id
_entity_poly.type
_entity_poly.pdbx_seq_one_letter_code
_entity_poly.pdbx_strand_id
1 'polypeptide(L)'
;MSKKTKSTIIPFFKYATILALFIVVGYSCSSDEPGKTEEPTIPASTTKAITSFSFSNTAIKATIDETAHTIAITYPSGVNVTNLVAIFATTGAKVTIGTVAQVSGTTPNDFSKTLVYTVTAQDGSKQDYTITPPNSAAVLGFTFEGSNSEIYWELPALKEGVNTFYNAPANLDFITGIPILPPGAELTAAGDNEASNYNSTGFTFTITAADGKTKKTYTIKIPVYNKTTNPYGIYTPAQLWTPNLYLNDNFKLINDITMPAVDGTEYPIGEGYATMGFSPIGDFETFNGTIDGDNHVVKNLTIKRGSTDDVAFVSTLGSKGVVKNLGLVSVKIEGGGTVGALVANNVGGTISRCYASGTVSSTGIQANTQVGGLVGINNDANGIGGKLLNSYSTVNVSAAGPSASVVGGLIGYNYLCDVQNCYATGSVSGTYKYGGALIGKNACEIMNCYATGNIKIGGGLVGFNFNWSSAPNCFWDTQSTGQTASDDGGEAVGKKTVDMKTGTPYTSTWTSANWKFTAGQYPTLVGLGGQ
;
A
#
# COMPACT_ATOMS: atom_id res chain seq x y z
N MET A 1 14.29 -31.45 -29.81
CA MET A 1 14.97 -32.75 -29.50
C MET A 1 14.27 -33.40 -28.32
N SER A 2 14.17 -34.73 -28.27
CA SER A 2 13.65 -35.46 -27.10
C SER A 2 14.72 -36.40 -26.55
N LYS A 3 14.92 -36.41 -25.23
CA LYS A 3 15.66 -37.47 -24.53
C LYS A 3 14.83 -38.00 -23.37
N LYS A 4 14.38 -39.25 -23.53
CA LYS A 4 13.84 -40.09 -22.46
C LYS A 4 15.00 -40.57 -21.58
N THR A 5 14.72 -40.83 -20.32
CA THR A 5 15.55 -41.73 -19.49
C THR A 5 14.62 -42.74 -18.83
N LYS A 6 14.96 -44.04 -18.88
CA LYS A 6 14.18 -45.12 -18.26
C LYS A 6 15.00 -45.81 -17.16
N SER A 7 14.26 -46.15 -16.11
CA SER A 7 14.52 -47.11 -15.03
C SER A 7 15.60 -48.18 -15.25
N THR A 8 16.35 -48.46 -14.17
CA THR A 8 16.94 -49.78 -13.86
C THR A 8 16.69 -50.12 -12.38
N ILE A 9 16.57 -51.41 -12.06
CA ILE A 9 16.16 -52.01 -10.77
C ILE A 9 17.32 -53.02 -10.40
N ILE A 10 17.58 -53.59 -9.20
CA ILE A 10 16.74 -54.42 -8.29
C ILE A 10 17.14 -54.20 -6.77
N PRO A 11 17.17 -55.14 -5.77
CA PRO A 11 16.59 -54.83 -4.43
C PRO A 11 17.48 -55.16 -3.19
N PHE A 12 16.83 -55.57 -2.08
CA PHE A 12 17.28 -55.87 -0.69
C PHE A 12 17.19 -54.64 0.26
N PHE A 13 16.74 -54.69 1.53
CA PHE A 13 16.02 -55.68 2.38
C PHE A 13 15.56 -54.93 3.68
N LYS A 14 14.65 -55.35 4.58
CA LYS A 14 13.73 -56.50 4.75
C LYS A 14 12.58 -56.10 5.73
N TYR A 15 12.01 -57.06 6.48
CA TYR A 15 10.99 -56.98 7.56
C TYR A 15 9.53 -56.71 7.15
N ALA A 16 8.50 -57.25 7.83
CA ALA A 16 8.30 -58.57 8.47
C ALA A 16 6.84 -58.62 8.95
N THR A 17 5.94 -59.28 8.21
CA THR A 17 4.54 -59.46 8.64
C THR A 17 4.40 -60.65 9.57
N ILE A 18 3.64 -60.50 10.66
CA ILE A 18 3.21 -61.60 11.53
C ILE A 18 1.68 -61.66 11.48
N LEU A 19 1.17 -62.78 10.98
CA LEU A 19 -0.25 -63.14 10.98
C LEU A 19 -0.47 -64.20 12.07
N ALA A 20 -1.22 -63.85 13.12
CA ALA A 20 -1.55 -64.79 14.20
C ALA A 20 -2.93 -65.42 13.94
N LEU A 21 -2.94 -66.64 13.40
CA LEU A 21 -4.15 -67.46 13.27
C LEU A 21 -4.31 -68.30 14.55
N PHE A 22 -5.44 -68.18 15.25
CA PHE A 22 -5.77 -69.08 16.36
C PHE A 22 -6.96 -69.97 16.00
N ILE A 23 -6.66 -71.26 15.79
CA ILE A 23 -7.64 -72.35 15.81
C ILE A 23 -7.73 -72.83 17.26
N VAL A 24 -8.94 -72.90 17.81
CA VAL A 24 -9.21 -73.62 19.07
C VAL A 24 -9.97 -74.88 18.74
N VAL A 25 -9.39 -76.03 19.11
CA VAL A 25 -9.98 -77.35 18.89
C VAL A 25 -11.00 -77.62 19.99
N GLY A 26 -12.21 -78.05 19.62
CA GLY A 26 -13.19 -78.53 20.58
C GLY A 26 -12.81 -79.91 21.12
N TYR A 27 -12.83 -80.08 22.44
CA TYR A 27 -12.86 -81.38 23.10
C TYR A 27 -13.98 -81.42 24.12
N SER A 28 -14.72 -82.52 24.11
CA SER A 28 -15.80 -82.80 25.06
C SER A 28 -15.31 -83.78 26.13
N CYS A 29 -15.61 -83.50 27.38
CA CYS A 29 -15.84 -84.48 28.45
C CYS A 29 -16.71 -83.85 29.54
N SER A 30 -17.54 -84.66 30.20
CA SER A 30 -18.51 -84.25 31.20
C SER A 30 -18.09 -84.66 32.61
N SER A 31 -18.32 -83.78 33.58
CA SER A 31 -18.42 -84.12 35.00
C SER A 31 -19.32 -83.10 35.69
N ASP A 32 -20.50 -83.53 36.15
CA ASP A 32 -21.43 -82.68 36.89
C ASP A 32 -20.95 -82.45 38.32
N GLU A 33 -20.90 -81.20 38.78
CA GLU A 33 -21.20 -80.83 40.16
C GLU A 33 -21.72 -79.36 40.22
N PRO A 34 -22.62 -79.01 41.16
CA PRO A 34 -23.38 -77.76 41.11
C PRO A 34 -22.70 -76.60 41.84
N GLY A 35 -22.44 -75.49 41.14
CA GLY A 35 -21.76 -74.33 41.75
C GLY A 35 -21.78 -73.03 40.94
N LYS A 36 -22.93 -72.62 40.38
CA LYS A 36 -23.04 -71.29 39.75
C LYS A 36 -23.09 -70.17 40.79
N THR A 37 -21.92 -69.68 41.19
CA THR A 37 -21.77 -68.25 41.54
C THR A 37 -21.90 -67.43 40.26
N GLU A 38 -22.74 -66.40 40.26
CA GLU A 38 -22.80 -65.45 39.14
C GLU A 38 -21.50 -64.65 39.05
N GLU A 39 -20.95 -64.46 37.85
CA GLU A 39 -19.83 -63.55 37.65
C GLU A 39 -20.27 -62.10 37.93
N PRO A 40 -19.45 -61.27 38.61
CA PRO A 40 -19.81 -59.89 38.89
C PRO A 40 -19.88 -59.08 37.59
N THR A 41 -21.10 -58.76 37.16
CA THR A 41 -21.33 -57.91 36.00
C THR A 41 -20.79 -56.51 36.27
N ILE A 42 -19.73 -56.13 35.54
CA ILE A 42 -19.15 -54.79 35.64
C ILE A 42 -20.24 -53.78 35.22
N PRO A 43 -20.59 -52.80 36.08
CA PRO A 43 -21.62 -51.82 35.75
C PRO A 43 -21.16 -50.99 34.55
N ALA A 44 -22.01 -50.91 33.52
CA ALA A 44 -21.71 -50.17 32.30
C ALA A 44 -21.48 -48.68 32.61
N SER A 45 -20.42 -48.09 32.05
CA SER A 45 -20.10 -46.68 32.30
C SER A 45 -21.21 -45.76 31.82
N THR A 46 -21.60 -44.82 32.68
CA THR A 46 -22.60 -43.78 32.43
C THR A 46 -22.00 -42.50 31.82
N THR A 47 -20.68 -42.49 31.56
CA THR A 47 -19.92 -41.35 31.03
C THR A 47 -20.22 -41.11 29.55
N LYS A 48 -20.39 -39.83 29.17
CA LYS A 48 -20.89 -39.40 27.85
C LYS A 48 -20.51 -37.96 27.49
N ALA A 49 -19.38 -37.49 27.99
CA ALA A 49 -18.91 -36.13 27.72
C ALA A 49 -18.17 -36.03 26.38
N ILE A 50 -18.15 -34.86 25.75
CA ILE A 50 -17.12 -34.49 24.75
C ILE A 50 -16.04 -33.70 25.51
N THR A 51 -14.79 -34.18 25.46
CA THR A 51 -13.68 -33.63 26.28
C THR A 51 -12.68 -32.80 25.47
N SER A 52 -12.72 -32.88 24.15
CA SER A 52 -12.05 -31.94 23.25
C SER A 52 -12.80 -31.87 21.91
N PHE A 53 -12.70 -30.73 21.23
CA PHE A 53 -13.24 -30.51 19.89
C PHE A 53 -12.33 -29.52 19.15
N SER A 54 -11.97 -29.82 17.90
CA SER A 54 -10.94 -29.10 17.16
C SER A 54 -10.99 -29.45 15.65
N PHE A 55 -10.14 -28.82 14.86
CA PHE A 55 -10.03 -29.04 13.41
C PHE A 55 -8.55 -29.04 12.98
N SER A 56 -8.23 -29.71 11.87
CA SER A 56 -6.87 -29.70 11.29
C SER A 56 -6.40 -28.30 10.89
N ASN A 57 -7.33 -27.39 10.55
CA ASN A 57 -7.04 -25.97 10.41
C ASN A 57 -7.03 -25.33 11.81
N THR A 58 -5.83 -25.10 12.36
CA THR A 58 -5.63 -24.54 13.71
C THR A 58 -6.10 -23.10 13.88
N ALA A 59 -6.49 -22.40 12.82
CA ALA A 59 -7.12 -21.08 12.90
C ALA A 59 -8.63 -21.15 13.22
N ILE A 60 -9.28 -22.29 12.97
CA ILE A 60 -10.64 -22.55 13.49
C ILE A 60 -10.50 -22.88 14.98
N LYS A 61 -11.24 -22.16 15.84
CA LYS A 61 -11.26 -22.37 17.29
C LYS A 61 -12.60 -22.94 17.71
N ALA A 62 -12.59 -23.90 18.63
CA ALA A 62 -13.80 -24.46 19.22
C ALA A 62 -13.67 -24.47 20.75
N THR A 63 -14.78 -24.14 21.42
CA THR A 63 -14.89 -24.09 22.89
C THR A 63 -16.10 -24.90 23.30
N ILE A 64 -15.92 -25.85 24.22
CA ILE A 64 -17.01 -26.67 24.78
C ILE A 64 -17.52 -25.99 26.04
N ASP A 65 -18.82 -25.74 26.12
CA ASP A 65 -19.52 -25.47 27.38
C ASP A 65 -20.20 -26.76 27.84
N GLU A 66 -19.63 -27.38 28.88
CA GLU A 66 -20.12 -28.63 29.46
C GLU A 66 -21.34 -28.43 30.37
N THR A 67 -21.68 -27.20 30.76
CA THR A 67 -22.87 -26.88 31.56
C THR A 67 -24.08 -26.60 30.67
N ALA A 68 -23.87 -25.94 29.53
CA ALA A 68 -24.90 -25.73 28.51
C ALA A 68 -25.00 -26.88 27.49
N HIS A 69 -24.03 -27.81 27.49
CA HIS A 69 -23.80 -28.81 26.45
C HIS A 69 -23.82 -28.22 25.03
N THR A 70 -23.01 -27.17 24.83
CA THR A 70 -22.82 -26.54 23.51
C THR A 70 -21.36 -26.54 23.11
N ILE A 71 -21.10 -26.44 21.81
CA ILE A 71 -19.75 -26.25 21.28
C ILE A 71 -19.76 -25.03 20.35
N ALA A 72 -19.23 -23.92 20.85
CA ALA A 72 -19.10 -22.67 20.10
C ALA A 72 -17.87 -22.74 19.18
N ILE A 73 -18.01 -22.35 17.92
CA ILE A 73 -16.93 -22.44 16.93
C ILE A 73 -16.71 -21.08 16.25
N THR A 74 -15.47 -20.62 16.25
CA THR A 74 -15.02 -19.39 15.57
C THR A 74 -14.23 -19.77 14.32
N TYR A 75 -14.66 -19.25 13.17
CA TYR A 75 -14.09 -19.52 11.86
C TYR A 75 -13.37 -18.27 11.33
N PRO A 76 -12.16 -18.37 10.75
CA PRO A 76 -11.55 -17.29 9.99
C PRO A 76 -12.25 -17.10 8.64
N SER A 77 -12.10 -15.91 8.04
CA SER A 77 -12.72 -15.56 6.75
C SER A 77 -12.39 -16.56 5.63
N GLY A 78 -13.31 -16.71 4.66
CA GLY A 78 -13.13 -17.58 3.49
C GLY A 78 -13.21 -19.09 3.76
N VAL A 79 -13.37 -19.54 5.01
CA VAL A 79 -13.53 -20.97 5.31
C VAL A 79 -14.89 -21.48 4.80
N ASN A 80 -14.84 -22.48 3.93
CA ASN A 80 -16.00 -23.29 3.58
C ASN A 80 -16.40 -24.18 4.78
N VAL A 81 -17.54 -23.87 5.39
CA VAL A 81 -18.07 -24.60 6.57
C VAL A 81 -18.90 -25.84 6.21
N THR A 82 -19.23 -26.04 4.94
CA THR A 82 -20.18 -27.09 4.50
C THR A 82 -19.59 -28.52 4.43
N ASN A 83 -18.28 -28.65 4.59
CA ASN A 83 -17.57 -29.94 4.46
C ASN A 83 -16.34 -29.98 5.39
N LEU A 84 -16.54 -29.72 6.69
CA LEU A 84 -15.46 -29.73 7.68
C LEU A 84 -15.41 -31.05 8.47
N VAL A 85 -14.21 -31.49 8.82
CA VAL A 85 -13.96 -32.71 9.60
C VAL A 85 -13.49 -32.32 11.00
N ALA A 86 -14.25 -32.70 12.03
CA ALA A 86 -13.93 -32.41 13.42
C ALA A 86 -13.03 -33.49 14.05
N ILE A 87 -12.03 -33.06 14.82
CA ILE A 87 -11.19 -33.90 15.67
C ILE A 87 -11.64 -33.67 17.12
N PHE A 88 -12.24 -34.70 17.72
CA PHE A 88 -12.82 -34.67 19.06
C PHE A 88 -12.40 -35.88 19.91
N ALA A 89 -12.49 -35.73 21.23
CA ALA A 89 -12.39 -36.82 22.21
C ALA A 89 -13.67 -36.92 23.04
N THR A 90 -13.99 -38.12 23.53
CA THR A 90 -15.21 -38.38 24.29
C THR A 90 -15.00 -39.43 25.37
N THR A 91 -15.83 -39.41 26.42
CA THR A 91 -15.93 -40.46 27.44
C THR A 91 -17.10 -41.42 27.21
N GLY A 92 -17.86 -41.25 26.12
CA GLY A 92 -18.93 -42.18 25.71
C GLY A 92 -18.44 -43.31 24.80
N ALA A 93 -19.29 -44.32 24.62
CA ALA A 93 -19.03 -45.49 23.78
C ALA A 93 -19.27 -45.23 22.27
N LYS A 94 -20.12 -44.25 21.93
CA LYS A 94 -20.44 -43.89 20.54
C LYS A 94 -20.81 -42.40 20.44
N VAL A 95 -20.49 -41.78 19.30
CA VAL A 95 -20.99 -40.45 18.92
C VAL A 95 -21.73 -40.52 17.59
N THR A 96 -22.86 -39.81 17.49
CA THR A 96 -23.70 -39.74 16.28
C THR A 96 -24.20 -38.33 16.02
N ILE A 97 -24.49 -37.99 14.76
CA ILE A 97 -25.38 -36.88 14.40
C ILE A 97 -26.58 -37.50 13.68
N GLY A 98 -27.76 -37.38 14.29
CA GLY A 98 -28.92 -38.16 13.87
C GLY A 98 -28.61 -39.67 13.90
N THR A 99 -28.68 -40.33 12.75
CA THR A 99 -28.32 -41.75 12.60
C THR A 99 -26.85 -41.99 12.21
N VAL A 100 -26.12 -40.96 11.75
CA VAL A 100 -24.77 -41.10 11.19
C VAL A 100 -23.74 -41.19 12.31
N ALA A 101 -22.93 -42.25 12.31
CA ALA A 101 -21.82 -42.41 13.25
C ALA A 101 -20.69 -41.44 12.95
N GLN A 102 -20.21 -40.76 13.99
CA GLN A 102 -19.13 -39.77 13.89
C GLN A 102 -17.81 -40.42 14.30
N VAL A 103 -16.83 -40.40 13.38
CA VAL A 103 -15.47 -40.87 13.60
C VAL A 103 -14.55 -39.66 13.63
N SER A 104 -13.91 -39.45 14.77
CA SER A 104 -13.00 -38.32 15.03
C SER A 104 -11.90 -38.23 13.96
N GLY A 105 -11.67 -37.03 13.43
CA GLY A 105 -10.71 -36.77 12.36
C GLY A 105 -11.05 -37.41 11.00
N THR A 106 -12.24 -37.99 10.84
CA THR A 106 -12.63 -38.74 9.63
C THR A 106 -13.98 -38.31 9.04
N THR A 107 -15.04 -38.19 9.84
CA THR A 107 -16.38 -37.89 9.31
C THR A 107 -16.53 -36.39 8.97
N PRO A 108 -16.81 -36.01 7.70
CA PRO A 108 -17.13 -34.64 7.33
C PRO A 108 -18.58 -34.31 7.71
N ASN A 109 -18.82 -33.06 8.10
CA ASN A 109 -20.16 -32.55 8.38
C ASN A 109 -20.31 -31.11 7.86
N ASP A 110 -21.56 -30.69 7.73
CA ASP A 110 -21.96 -29.37 7.26
C ASP A 110 -22.30 -28.45 8.43
N PHE A 111 -21.37 -27.54 8.76
CA PHE A 111 -21.48 -26.58 9.86
C PHE A 111 -22.21 -25.29 9.45
N SER A 112 -22.80 -25.22 8.24
CA SER A 112 -23.85 -24.23 7.94
C SER A 112 -25.19 -24.58 8.60
N LYS A 113 -25.34 -25.82 9.08
CA LYS A 113 -26.55 -26.30 9.77
C LYS A 113 -26.30 -26.45 11.26
N THR A 114 -27.37 -26.41 12.06
CA THR A 114 -27.29 -26.80 13.47
C THR A 114 -26.95 -28.29 13.55
N LEU A 115 -25.81 -28.62 14.15
CA LEU A 115 -25.38 -30.00 14.36
C LEU A 115 -25.61 -30.39 15.82
N VAL A 116 -26.15 -31.58 16.04
CA VAL A 116 -26.33 -32.17 17.37
C VAL A 116 -25.49 -33.44 17.45
N TYR A 117 -24.39 -33.37 18.21
CA TYR A 117 -23.52 -34.51 18.47
C TYR A 117 -24.06 -35.27 19.69
N THR A 118 -24.84 -36.32 19.45
CA THR A 118 -25.34 -37.24 20.48
C THR A 118 -24.21 -38.19 20.88
N VAL A 119 -23.70 -38.04 22.10
CA VAL A 119 -22.83 -39.03 22.75
C VAL A 119 -23.71 -40.06 23.46
N THR A 120 -23.42 -41.35 23.27
CA THR A 120 -24.08 -42.46 23.97
C THR A 120 -23.06 -43.15 24.89
N ALA A 121 -23.39 -43.28 26.16
CA ALA A 121 -22.65 -44.01 27.19
C ALA A 121 -22.77 -45.54 27.01
N GLN A 122 -22.04 -46.33 27.79
CA GLN A 122 -22.14 -47.80 27.75
C GLN A 122 -23.47 -48.30 28.35
N ASP A 123 -24.03 -47.58 29.31
CA ASP A 123 -25.37 -47.84 29.88
C ASP A 123 -26.53 -47.48 28.91
N GLY A 124 -26.22 -46.96 27.73
CA GLY A 124 -27.20 -46.50 26.73
C GLY A 124 -27.77 -45.10 26.99
N SER A 125 -27.41 -44.45 28.10
CA SER A 125 -27.79 -43.06 28.37
C SER A 125 -27.09 -42.10 27.40
N LYS A 126 -27.70 -40.94 27.14
CA LYS A 126 -27.29 -40.02 26.08
C LYS A 126 -27.08 -38.60 26.57
N GLN A 127 -26.17 -37.90 25.90
CA GLN A 127 -25.96 -36.47 26.05
C GLN A 127 -25.83 -35.86 24.65
N ASP A 128 -26.62 -34.83 24.39
CA ASP A 128 -26.57 -34.07 23.14
C ASP A 128 -25.69 -32.83 23.32
N TYR A 129 -24.79 -32.60 22.36
CA TYR A 129 -23.98 -31.38 22.25
C TYR A 129 -24.41 -30.58 21.03
N THR A 130 -24.87 -29.34 21.24
CA THR A 130 -25.37 -28.49 20.15
C THR A 130 -24.28 -27.55 19.61
N ILE A 131 -24.10 -27.57 18.30
CA ILE A 131 -23.30 -26.60 17.54
C ILE A 131 -24.27 -25.77 16.70
N THR A 132 -24.28 -24.46 16.92
CA THR A 132 -25.02 -23.51 16.08
C THR A 132 -24.18 -23.05 14.90
N PRO A 133 -24.78 -22.84 13.71
CA PRO A 133 -24.06 -22.33 12.54
C PRO A 133 -23.69 -20.85 12.68
N PRO A 134 -22.75 -20.33 11.87
CA PRO A 134 -22.44 -18.91 11.80
C PRO A 134 -23.66 -18.02 11.54
N ASN A 135 -23.90 -17.05 12.42
CA ASN A 135 -25.03 -16.10 12.32
C ASN A 135 -24.61 -14.68 11.88
N SER A 136 -23.38 -14.49 11.38
CA SER A 136 -22.94 -13.21 10.85
C SER A 136 -23.35 -13.04 9.39
N ALA A 137 -24.08 -11.97 9.08
CA ALA A 137 -24.27 -11.45 7.73
C ALA A 137 -23.47 -10.15 7.49
N ALA A 138 -22.46 -9.87 8.34
CA ALA A 138 -21.63 -8.68 8.22
C ALA A 138 -20.61 -8.81 7.08
N VAL A 139 -20.77 -8.03 6.01
CA VAL A 139 -19.80 -7.96 4.91
C VAL A 139 -18.48 -7.37 5.42
N LEU A 140 -17.38 -8.07 5.16
CA LEU A 140 -16.05 -7.74 5.70
C LEU A 140 -15.37 -6.65 4.86
N GLY A 141 -15.60 -6.69 3.55
CA GLY A 141 -15.20 -5.67 2.58
C GLY A 141 -15.88 -5.92 1.23
N PHE A 142 -15.60 -5.09 0.23
CA PHE A 142 -16.15 -5.23 -1.12
C PHE A 142 -15.08 -4.91 -2.16
N THR A 143 -14.88 -5.77 -3.15
CA THR A 143 -13.82 -5.66 -4.16
C THR A 143 -14.39 -5.37 -5.53
N PHE A 144 -13.77 -4.45 -6.24
CA PHE A 144 -13.90 -4.29 -7.70
C PHE A 144 -12.64 -4.77 -8.39
N GLU A 145 -12.79 -5.41 -9.55
CA GLU A 145 -11.67 -5.72 -10.43
C GLU A 145 -11.44 -4.57 -11.42
N GLY A 146 -10.20 -4.32 -11.81
CA GLY A 146 -9.86 -3.41 -12.89
C GLY A 146 -9.97 -4.10 -14.25
N SER A 147 -10.05 -3.30 -15.32
CA SER A 147 -10.20 -3.78 -16.70
C SER A 147 -9.13 -4.78 -17.17
N ASN A 148 -7.99 -4.85 -16.47
CA ASN A 148 -6.85 -5.72 -16.76
C ASN A 148 -6.59 -6.77 -15.65
N SER A 149 -7.56 -7.07 -14.78
CA SER A 149 -7.52 -8.04 -13.66
C SER A 149 -6.49 -7.82 -12.52
N GLU A 150 -5.47 -6.97 -12.70
CA GLU A 150 -4.41 -6.77 -11.68
C GLU A 150 -4.67 -5.63 -10.69
N ILE A 151 -5.69 -4.79 -10.92
CA ILE A 151 -6.07 -3.70 -10.02
C ILE A 151 -7.29 -4.14 -9.22
N TYR A 152 -7.12 -4.30 -7.90
CA TYR A 152 -8.24 -4.52 -6.98
C TYR A 152 -8.48 -3.25 -6.14
N TRP A 153 -9.73 -2.78 -6.06
CA TRP A 153 -10.14 -1.77 -5.09
C TRP A 153 -10.98 -2.43 -4.01
N GLU A 154 -10.36 -2.69 -2.86
CA GLU A 154 -11.03 -3.23 -1.67
C GLU A 154 -11.56 -2.09 -0.79
N LEU A 155 -12.86 -2.12 -0.53
CA LEU A 155 -13.59 -1.22 0.35
C LEU A 155 -13.82 -1.92 1.71
N PRO A 156 -13.06 -1.59 2.77
CA PRO A 156 -13.18 -2.28 4.05
C PRO A 156 -14.43 -1.86 4.84
N ALA A 157 -14.91 -2.78 5.70
CA ALA A 157 -15.85 -2.50 6.79
C ALA A 157 -17.17 -1.79 6.40
N LEU A 158 -17.96 -2.42 5.53
CA LEU A 158 -19.27 -1.92 5.15
C LEU A 158 -20.25 -1.84 6.33
N LYS A 159 -21.05 -0.78 6.36
CA LYS A 159 -22.20 -0.64 7.25
C LYS A 159 -23.46 -1.16 6.55
N GLU A 160 -24.42 -1.64 7.33
CA GLU A 160 -25.74 -1.99 6.80
C GLU A 160 -26.45 -0.74 6.27
N GLY A 161 -27.16 -0.87 5.15
CA GLY A 161 -27.70 0.26 4.40
C GLY A 161 -26.71 0.88 3.40
N VAL A 162 -26.78 2.20 3.22
CA VAL A 162 -26.06 2.91 2.15
C VAL A 162 -24.63 3.27 2.56
N ASN A 163 -23.67 2.89 1.73
CA ASN A 163 -22.25 3.26 1.84
C ASN A 163 -21.86 4.02 0.57
N THR A 164 -21.43 5.27 0.70
CA THR A 164 -20.99 6.10 -0.43
C THR A 164 -19.47 6.27 -0.39
N PHE A 165 -18.79 5.86 -1.46
CA PHE A 165 -17.34 5.92 -1.59
C PHE A 165 -16.94 6.91 -2.69
N TYR A 166 -16.13 7.89 -2.32
CA TYR A 166 -15.56 8.88 -3.23
C TYR A 166 -14.14 8.46 -3.63
N ASN A 167 -13.60 9.15 -4.64
CA ASN A 167 -12.25 8.95 -5.16
C ASN A 167 -11.98 7.52 -5.66
N ALA A 168 -12.91 6.93 -6.41
CA ALA A 168 -12.64 5.66 -7.10
C ALA A 168 -11.40 5.78 -8.02
N PRO A 169 -10.57 4.74 -8.14
CA PRO A 169 -9.54 4.64 -9.18
C PRO A 169 -10.12 4.71 -10.59
N ALA A 170 -9.36 5.22 -11.56
CA ALA A 170 -9.88 5.50 -12.91
C ALA A 170 -10.25 4.25 -13.74
N ASN A 171 -9.56 3.13 -13.52
CA ASN A 171 -9.63 1.94 -14.39
C ASN A 171 -10.45 0.78 -13.79
N LEU A 172 -11.42 1.09 -12.92
CA LEU A 172 -12.30 0.06 -12.36
C LEU A 172 -13.37 -0.41 -13.34
N ASP A 173 -13.58 -1.71 -13.37
CA ASP A 173 -14.83 -2.27 -13.85
C ASP A 173 -15.84 -2.28 -12.69
N PHE A 174 -16.96 -1.61 -12.86
CA PHE A 174 -18.04 -1.60 -11.88
C PHE A 174 -18.94 -2.84 -11.99
N ILE A 175 -18.83 -3.62 -13.08
CA ILE A 175 -19.62 -4.84 -13.31
C ILE A 175 -19.13 -6.00 -12.41
N THR A 176 -17.84 -6.03 -12.08
CA THR A 176 -17.19 -7.11 -11.30
C THR A 176 -17.21 -6.89 -9.78
N GLY A 177 -18.15 -6.09 -9.25
CA GLY A 177 -18.28 -5.84 -7.81
C GLY A 177 -18.66 -7.08 -7.00
N ILE A 178 -17.78 -7.52 -6.09
CA ILE A 178 -17.91 -8.75 -5.28
C ILE A 178 -17.82 -8.43 -3.77
N PRO A 179 -18.77 -8.87 -2.93
CA PRO A 179 -18.69 -8.74 -1.47
C PRO A 179 -17.83 -9.84 -0.82
N ILE A 180 -16.95 -9.46 0.11
CA ILE A 180 -16.18 -10.40 0.95
C ILE A 180 -17.07 -10.89 2.10
N LEU A 181 -17.47 -12.16 2.04
CA LEU A 181 -18.46 -12.75 2.94
C LEU A 181 -17.84 -13.36 4.21
N PRO A 182 -18.56 -13.31 5.36
CA PRO A 182 -18.19 -14.07 6.54
C PRO A 182 -18.45 -15.59 6.33
N PRO A 183 -17.82 -16.48 7.10
CA PRO A 183 -17.83 -17.92 6.83
C PRO A 183 -19.23 -18.54 6.78
N GLY A 184 -19.54 -19.21 5.66
CA GLY A 184 -20.82 -19.85 5.40
C GLY A 184 -21.99 -18.91 5.06
N ALA A 185 -21.78 -17.60 4.99
CA ALA A 185 -22.80 -16.66 4.52
C ALA A 185 -22.85 -16.62 2.98
N GLU A 186 -24.01 -16.30 2.43
CA GLU A 186 -24.29 -16.31 0.99
C GLU A 186 -24.86 -14.97 0.51
N LEU A 187 -24.52 -14.61 -0.74
CA LEU A 187 -25.18 -13.54 -1.48
C LEU A 187 -26.55 -14.06 -1.96
N THR A 188 -27.62 -13.53 -1.37
CA THR A 188 -28.99 -14.08 -1.53
C THR A 188 -29.97 -13.17 -2.27
N ALA A 189 -29.59 -11.92 -2.54
CA ALA A 189 -30.22 -11.05 -3.53
C ALA A 189 -29.19 -10.02 -3.99
N ALA A 190 -29.25 -9.65 -5.27
CA ALA A 190 -28.51 -8.54 -5.86
C ALA A 190 -29.41 -7.85 -6.90
N GLY A 191 -29.22 -6.56 -7.12
CA GLY A 191 -29.66 -5.91 -8.36
C GLY A 191 -28.73 -6.26 -9.53
N ASP A 192 -28.95 -5.65 -10.69
CA ASP A 192 -28.05 -5.81 -11.83
C ASP A 192 -26.69 -5.13 -11.56
N ASN A 193 -25.59 -5.80 -11.90
CA ASN A 193 -24.22 -5.31 -11.76
C ASN A 193 -23.87 -4.29 -12.87
N GLU A 194 -24.62 -3.21 -12.99
CA GLU A 194 -24.40 -2.19 -14.03
C GLU A 194 -23.71 -0.95 -13.49
N ALA A 195 -22.78 -0.36 -14.25
CA ALA A 195 -22.05 0.85 -13.84
C ALA A 195 -23.00 2.04 -13.53
N SER A 196 -24.14 2.11 -14.22
CA SER A 196 -25.21 3.08 -13.96
C SER A 196 -25.82 2.93 -12.55
N ASN A 197 -25.91 1.71 -12.03
CA ASN A 197 -26.48 1.43 -10.72
C ASN A 197 -25.57 1.97 -9.60
N TYR A 198 -24.27 1.70 -9.62
CA TYR A 198 -23.33 2.26 -8.63
C TYR A 198 -23.33 3.80 -8.59
N ASN A 199 -23.47 4.44 -9.76
CA ASN A 199 -23.41 5.88 -9.91
C ASN A 199 -24.71 6.63 -9.54
N SER A 200 -25.88 5.99 -9.66
CA SER A 200 -27.18 6.67 -9.49
C SER A 200 -28.00 6.13 -8.30
N THR A 201 -28.62 4.95 -8.46
CA THR A 201 -29.50 4.30 -7.48
C THR A 201 -28.72 3.73 -6.30
N GLY A 202 -27.51 3.26 -6.54
CA GLY A 202 -26.66 2.46 -5.65
C GLY A 202 -26.88 0.97 -5.89
N PHE A 203 -25.81 0.23 -6.21
CA PHE A 203 -25.87 -1.22 -6.34
C PHE A 203 -26.26 -1.84 -4.99
N THR A 204 -27.36 -2.57 -4.94
CA THR A 204 -27.96 -3.05 -3.69
C THR A 204 -28.01 -4.57 -3.65
N PHE A 205 -27.56 -5.15 -2.54
CA PHE A 205 -27.46 -6.59 -2.34
C PHE A 205 -27.75 -7.00 -0.89
N THR A 206 -28.12 -8.27 -0.68
CA THR A 206 -28.48 -8.82 0.63
C THR A 206 -27.70 -10.09 0.93
N ILE A 207 -26.96 -10.09 2.02
CA ILE A 207 -26.26 -11.27 2.56
C ILE A 207 -27.18 -11.97 3.56
N THR A 208 -27.26 -13.30 3.46
CA THR A 208 -27.84 -14.17 4.49
C THR A 208 -26.71 -14.93 5.16
N ALA A 209 -26.70 -15.00 6.49
CA ALA A 209 -25.74 -15.79 7.26
C ALA A 209 -25.97 -17.30 7.09
N ALA A 210 -25.00 -18.12 7.49
CA ALA A 210 -25.12 -19.58 7.42
C ALA A 210 -26.36 -20.13 8.16
N ASP A 211 -26.80 -19.45 9.23
CA ASP A 211 -28.04 -19.77 9.97
C ASP A 211 -29.35 -19.68 9.14
N GLY A 212 -29.30 -19.17 7.91
CA GLY A 212 -30.44 -19.01 7.00
C GLY A 212 -31.45 -17.92 7.40
N LYS A 213 -31.23 -17.24 8.53
CA LYS A 213 -32.20 -16.35 9.21
C LYS A 213 -31.68 -14.92 9.30
N THR A 214 -30.44 -14.75 9.71
CA THR A 214 -29.82 -13.44 9.90
C THR A 214 -29.47 -12.87 8.54
N LYS A 215 -30.05 -11.72 8.20
CA LYS A 215 -29.83 -11.04 6.91
C LYS A 215 -29.43 -9.59 7.12
N LYS A 216 -28.61 -9.06 6.20
CA LYS A 216 -28.24 -7.64 6.14
C LYS A 216 -28.22 -7.17 4.68
N THR A 217 -28.78 -5.99 4.44
CA THR A 217 -28.82 -5.36 3.10
C THR A 217 -27.82 -4.21 3.02
N TYR A 218 -27.12 -4.13 1.90
CA TYR A 218 -26.05 -3.18 1.63
C TYR A 218 -26.32 -2.48 0.30
N THR A 219 -26.07 -1.18 0.24
CA THR A 219 -26.12 -0.39 -1.00
C THR A 219 -24.79 0.32 -1.19
N ILE A 220 -24.07 0.02 -2.28
CA ILE A 220 -22.81 0.68 -2.66
C ILE A 220 -23.13 1.81 -3.62
N LYS A 221 -22.73 3.03 -3.27
CA LYS A 221 -22.74 4.20 -4.15
C LYS A 221 -21.32 4.66 -4.41
N ILE A 222 -20.97 4.82 -5.68
CA ILE A 222 -19.70 5.37 -6.14
C ILE A 222 -20.07 6.49 -7.10
N PRO A 223 -20.00 7.77 -6.69
CA PRO A 223 -20.35 8.89 -7.56
C PRO A 223 -19.40 8.98 -8.76
N VAL A 224 -19.91 9.49 -9.89
CA VAL A 224 -19.11 9.72 -11.10
C VAL A 224 -17.90 10.60 -10.82
N TYR A 225 -16.80 10.36 -11.54
CA TYR A 225 -15.61 11.21 -11.52
C TYR A 225 -15.99 12.69 -11.74
N ASN A 226 -15.40 13.56 -10.93
CA ASN A 226 -15.46 15.00 -11.10
C ASN A 226 -14.11 15.60 -10.71
N LYS A 227 -13.41 16.20 -11.67
CA LYS A 227 -12.07 16.76 -11.48
C LYS A 227 -11.91 17.66 -10.24
N THR A 228 -12.96 18.34 -9.79
CA THR A 228 -12.91 19.28 -8.66
C THR A 228 -13.38 18.65 -7.34
N THR A 229 -14.47 17.88 -7.35
CA THR A 229 -15.12 17.38 -6.12
C THR A 229 -14.99 15.88 -5.88
N ASN A 230 -14.60 15.13 -6.90
CA ASN A 230 -14.43 13.68 -6.86
C ASN A 230 -13.32 13.22 -7.85
N PRO A 231 -12.06 13.68 -7.67
CA PRO A 231 -10.92 13.26 -8.50
C PRO A 231 -10.61 11.77 -8.31
N TYR A 232 -9.90 11.15 -9.25
CA TYR A 232 -9.54 9.72 -9.16
C TYR A 232 -8.62 9.44 -7.98
N GLY A 233 -8.86 8.35 -7.25
CA GLY A 233 -8.06 7.96 -6.09
C GLY A 233 -6.85 7.10 -6.44
N ILE A 234 -5.73 7.34 -5.75
CA ILE A 234 -4.52 6.54 -5.77
C ILE A 234 -4.33 5.93 -4.38
N TYR A 235 -4.46 4.60 -4.31
CA TYR A 235 -4.35 3.79 -3.09
C TYR A 235 -3.14 2.84 -3.14
N THR A 236 -2.77 2.37 -4.33
CA THR A 236 -1.72 1.36 -4.53
C THR A 236 -0.57 1.87 -5.41
N PRO A 237 0.63 1.24 -5.34
CA PRO A 237 1.74 1.57 -6.24
C PRO A 237 1.39 1.47 -7.73
N ALA A 238 0.59 0.49 -8.14
CA ALA A 238 0.11 0.34 -9.52
C ALA A 238 -0.72 1.56 -9.98
N GLN A 239 -1.61 2.06 -9.11
CA GLN A 239 -2.44 3.22 -9.40
C GLN A 239 -1.65 4.54 -9.46
N LEU A 240 -0.43 4.58 -8.92
CA LEU A 240 0.44 5.77 -9.00
C LEU A 240 0.89 6.07 -10.45
N TRP A 241 0.88 5.06 -11.34
CA TRP A 241 1.21 5.22 -12.76
C TRP A 241 0.00 5.60 -13.64
N THR A 242 -1.23 5.43 -13.14
CA THR A 242 -2.48 5.77 -13.88
C THR A 242 -2.54 7.19 -14.47
N PRO A 243 -1.92 8.25 -13.89
CA PRO A 243 -1.87 9.57 -14.52
C PRO A 243 -1.28 9.60 -15.94
N ASN A 244 -0.40 8.65 -16.31
CA ASN A 244 0.10 8.53 -17.68
C ASN A 244 -0.98 8.22 -18.72
N LEU A 245 -2.10 7.62 -18.31
CA LEU A 245 -3.23 7.31 -19.18
C LEU A 245 -4.22 8.48 -19.32
N TYR A 246 -4.16 9.47 -18.41
CA TYR A 246 -5.12 10.57 -18.32
C TYR A 246 -4.43 11.90 -17.97
N LEU A 247 -3.52 12.36 -18.85
CA LEU A 247 -2.65 13.52 -18.62
C LEU A 247 -3.36 14.87 -18.35
N ASN A 248 -4.69 14.94 -18.48
CA ASN A 248 -5.50 16.15 -18.23
C ASN A 248 -6.45 16.01 -17.02
N ASP A 249 -6.50 14.85 -16.37
CA ASP A 249 -7.42 14.55 -15.27
C ASP A 249 -6.78 14.71 -13.89
N ASN A 250 -7.65 14.80 -12.88
CA ASN A 250 -7.25 15.10 -11.51
C ASN A 250 -7.24 13.84 -10.64
N PHE A 251 -6.15 13.69 -9.90
CA PHE A 251 -5.81 12.55 -9.05
C PHE A 251 -5.58 12.98 -7.61
N LYS A 252 -5.87 12.08 -6.67
CA LYS A 252 -5.72 12.30 -5.23
C LYS A 252 -5.14 11.05 -4.56
N LEU A 253 -4.06 11.17 -3.79
CA LEU A 253 -3.60 10.09 -2.91
C LEU A 253 -4.58 9.95 -1.73
N ILE A 254 -4.93 8.70 -1.40
CA ILE A 254 -5.86 8.37 -0.30
C ILE A 254 -5.13 7.71 0.89
N ASN A 255 -3.87 7.32 0.68
CA ASN A 255 -2.96 6.84 1.71
C ASN A 255 -1.50 7.05 1.27
N ASP A 256 -0.56 6.85 2.19
CA ASP A 256 0.86 6.75 1.85
C ASP A 256 1.09 5.57 0.88
N ILE A 257 1.86 5.81 -0.19
CA ILE A 257 2.25 4.80 -1.16
C ILE A 257 3.69 4.36 -0.85
N THR A 258 3.96 3.06 -0.76
CA THR A 258 5.34 2.54 -0.65
C THR A 258 5.65 1.76 -1.91
N MET A 259 6.62 2.23 -2.69
CA MET A 259 6.99 1.61 -3.96
C MET A 259 7.73 0.29 -3.73
N PRO A 260 7.47 -0.75 -4.55
CA PRO A 260 8.21 -2.00 -4.51
C PRO A 260 9.66 -1.78 -4.98
N ALA A 261 10.56 -2.67 -4.55
CA ALA A 261 11.97 -2.60 -4.90
C ALA A 261 12.20 -2.81 -6.40
N VAL A 262 13.25 -2.18 -6.93
CA VAL A 262 13.75 -2.40 -8.29
C VAL A 262 14.93 -3.36 -8.19
N ASP A 263 14.62 -4.66 -8.12
CA ASP A 263 15.56 -5.74 -7.79
C ASP A 263 15.66 -6.86 -8.86
N GLY A 264 15.00 -6.67 -10.01
CA GLY A 264 14.84 -7.68 -11.05
C GLY A 264 13.49 -8.41 -11.02
N THR A 265 12.67 -8.19 -10.00
CA THR A 265 11.27 -8.67 -9.96
C THR A 265 10.36 -7.70 -10.71
N GLU A 266 9.58 -8.19 -11.67
CA GLU A 266 8.58 -7.37 -12.36
C GLU A 266 7.35 -7.13 -11.47
N TYR A 267 6.75 -5.95 -11.59
CA TYR A 267 5.58 -5.53 -10.83
C TYR A 267 4.68 -4.68 -11.74
N PRO A 268 3.33 -4.75 -11.65
CA PRO A 268 2.41 -4.01 -12.52
C PRO A 268 2.39 -2.48 -12.27
N ILE A 269 3.49 -1.80 -12.61
CA ILE A 269 3.70 -0.34 -12.59
C ILE A 269 4.39 0.06 -13.91
N GLY A 270 3.71 -0.15 -15.03
CA GLY A 270 4.27 0.05 -16.37
C GLY A 270 5.28 -1.02 -16.80
N GLU A 271 5.85 -0.86 -17.99
CA GLU A 271 6.82 -1.80 -18.57
C GLU A 271 8.24 -1.58 -18.03
N GLY A 272 8.95 -2.67 -17.73
CA GLY A 272 10.37 -2.65 -17.35
C GLY A 272 10.66 -2.16 -15.93
N TYR A 273 9.65 -2.10 -15.05
CA TYR A 273 9.79 -1.69 -13.66
C TYR A 273 10.91 -2.46 -12.93
N ALA A 274 11.05 -3.76 -13.21
CA ALA A 274 12.08 -4.64 -12.64
C ALA A 274 13.52 -4.11 -12.71
N THR A 275 13.84 -3.31 -13.75
CA THR A 275 15.21 -2.86 -14.04
C THR A 275 15.36 -1.35 -14.15
N MET A 276 14.29 -0.66 -14.54
CA MET A 276 14.27 0.79 -14.75
C MET A 276 13.44 1.53 -13.69
N GLY A 277 12.59 0.82 -12.91
CA GLY A 277 11.64 1.45 -12.01
C GLY A 277 10.59 2.31 -12.71
N PHE A 278 9.88 3.11 -11.92
CA PHE A 278 8.73 3.92 -12.33
C PHE A 278 9.03 4.79 -13.56
N SER A 279 8.14 4.78 -14.57
CA SER A 279 8.23 5.74 -15.69
C SER A 279 7.63 7.08 -15.29
N PRO A 280 8.33 8.20 -15.53
CA PRO A 280 7.83 9.55 -15.25
C PRO A 280 6.40 9.77 -15.73
N ILE A 281 5.61 10.55 -15.00
CA ILE A 281 4.28 10.97 -15.46
C ILE A 281 4.47 12.00 -16.58
N GLY A 282 3.90 11.73 -17.75
CA GLY A 282 4.12 12.47 -18.99
C GLY A 282 5.02 11.72 -19.97
N ASP A 283 6.21 11.31 -19.55
CA ASP A 283 7.24 10.62 -20.37
C ASP A 283 7.32 11.18 -21.82
N PHE A 284 7.90 12.38 -21.94
CA PHE A 284 7.89 13.28 -23.11
C PHE A 284 6.58 14.04 -23.40
N GLU A 285 5.42 13.61 -22.89
CA GLU A 285 4.17 14.40 -22.94
C GLU A 285 4.00 15.34 -21.73
N THR A 286 3.09 16.32 -21.87
CA THR A 286 2.85 17.36 -20.84
C THR A 286 1.66 17.03 -19.94
N PHE A 287 1.91 16.79 -18.65
CA PHE A 287 0.85 16.65 -17.65
C PHE A 287 0.19 18.01 -17.34
N ASN A 288 -1.12 18.09 -17.57
CA ASN A 288 -1.96 19.28 -17.39
C ASN A 288 -3.08 19.08 -16.34
N GLY A 289 -3.15 17.89 -15.74
CA GLY A 289 -4.06 17.55 -14.64
C GLY A 289 -3.57 18.00 -13.26
N THR A 290 -4.15 17.42 -12.21
CA THR A 290 -3.75 17.66 -10.81
C THR A 290 -3.28 16.37 -10.16
N ILE A 291 -2.19 16.42 -9.39
CA ILE A 291 -1.82 15.40 -8.40
C ILE A 291 -1.89 16.07 -7.02
N ASP A 292 -2.93 15.74 -6.25
CA ASP A 292 -3.05 16.14 -4.85
C ASP A 292 -2.58 14.99 -3.95
N GLY A 293 -1.49 15.20 -3.21
CA GLY A 293 -1.03 14.23 -2.23
C GLY A 293 -1.93 14.12 -1.00
N ASP A 294 -2.86 15.06 -0.78
CA ASP A 294 -3.72 15.15 0.42
C ASP A 294 -2.98 15.08 1.76
N ASN A 295 -1.69 15.44 1.76
CA ASN A 295 -0.75 15.33 2.89
C ASN A 295 -0.15 13.92 3.11
N HIS A 296 -0.30 13.02 2.15
CA HIS A 296 0.41 11.73 2.05
C HIS A 296 1.75 11.83 1.31
N VAL A 297 2.49 10.71 1.33
CA VAL A 297 3.79 10.58 0.66
C VAL A 297 3.91 9.32 -0.21
N VAL A 298 4.78 9.40 -1.22
CA VAL A 298 5.31 8.24 -1.94
C VAL A 298 6.69 7.92 -1.38
N LYS A 299 6.93 6.67 -0.97
CA LYS A 299 8.16 6.20 -0.34
C LYS A 299 8.94 5.28 -1.29
N ASN A 300 10.27 5.37 -1.25
CA ASN A 300 11.22 4.51 -1.99
C ASN A 300 11.13 4.60 -3.53
N LEU A 301 10.60 5.70 -4.07
CA LEU A 301 10.44 5.90 -5.51
C LEU A 301 11.79 5.83 -6.23
N THR A 302 11.97 4.80 -7.05
CA THR A 302 13.16 4.61 -7.89
C THR A 302 12.82 4.85 -9.35
N ILE A 303 13.56 5.75 -10.00
CA ILE A 303 13.46 6.05 -11.43
C ILE A 303 14.87 5.98 -12.00
N LYS A 304 15.16 4.92 -12.76
CA LYS A 304 16.44 4.73 -13.44
C LYS A 304 16.23 4.89 -14.94
N ARG A 305 16.54 6.08 -15.44
CA ARG A 305 16.41 6.48 -16.86
C ARG A 305 17.75 6.84 -17.51
N GLY A 306 18.85 6.80 -16.76
CA GLY A 306 20.21 6.68 -17.28
C GLY A 306 20.65 7.89 -18.10
N SER A 307 20.59 7.81 -19.43
CA SER A 307 21.00 8.88 -20.34
C SER A 307 19.85 9.68 -20.97
N THR A 308 18.58 9.42 -20.63
CA THR A 308 17.45 10.20 -21.19
C THR A 308 17.18 11.47 -20.38
N ASP A 309 16.57 12.46 -21.02
CA ASP A 309 16.25 13.75 -20.41
C ASP A 309 14.89 13.74 -19.71
N ASP A 310 14.57 14.87 -19.09
CA ASP A 310 13.28 15.20 -18.49
C ASP A 310 12.78 14.16 -17.47
N VAL A 311 13.70 13.72 -16.60
CA VAL A 311 13.51 12.65 -15.61
C VAL A 311 13.14 13.20 -14.23
N ALA A 312 11.93 12.92 -13.77
CA ALA A 312 11.45 13.08 -12.38
C ALA A 312 10.17 12.26 -12.17
N PHE A 313 9.50 12.40 -11.02
CA PHE A 313 8.16 11.83 -10.82
C PHE A 313 7.14 12.30 -11.88
N VAL A 314 7.16 13.58 -12.24
CA VAL A 314 6.48 14.15 -13.43
C VAL A 314 7.55 14.66 -14.40
N SER A 315 7.52 14.23 -15.66
CA SER A 315 8.46 14.70 -16.68
C SER A 315 8.26 16.18 -16.98
N THR A 316 7.13 16.55 -17.59
CA THR A 316 6.79 17.95 -17.87
C THR A 316 5.42 18.32 -17.29
N LEU A 317 5.38 19.36 -16.45
CA LEU A 317 4.17 19.93 -15.85
C LEU A 317 3.76 21.19 -16.61
N GLY A 318 2.63 21.16 -17.31
CA GLY A 318 2.14 22.26 -18.15
C GLY A 318 1.42 23.36 -17.39
N SER A 319 0.97 24.40 -18.10
CA SER A 319 0.39 25.62 -17.51
C SER A 319 -0.97 25.46 -16.82
N LYS A 320 -1.60 24.28 -16.94
CA LYS A 320 -2.76 23.86 -16.13
C LYS A 320 -2.40 22.84 -15.06
N GLY A 321 -1.20 22.27 -15.15
CA GLY A 321 -0.69 21.22 -14.29
C GLY A 321 -0.49 21.68 -12.86
N VAL A 322 -0.95 20.88 -11.90
CA VAL A 322 -0.80 21.15 -10.46
C VAL A 322 -0.24 19.92 -9.75
N VAL A 323 0.81 20.10 -8.95
CA VAL A 323 1.28 19.08 -7.99
C VAL A 323 1.31 19.70 -6.60
N LYS A 324 0.58 19.14 -5.65
CA LYS A 324 0.43 19.75 -4.32
C LYS A 324 0.32 18.75 -3.17
N ASN A 325 0.61 19.21 -1.96
CA ASN A 325 0.46 18.47 -0.69
C ASN A 325 1.15 17.08 -0.69
N LEU A 326 2.30 16.94 -1.36
CA LEU A 326 2.91 15.64 -1.67
C LEU A 326 4.39 15.59 -1.24
N GLY A 327 4.75 14.56 -0.48
CA GLY A 327 6.15 14.24 -0.18
C GLY A 327 6.65 13.05 -1.01
N LEU A 328 7.89 13.14 -1.50
CA LEU A 328 8.60 12.00 -2.09
C LEU A 328 9.76 11.60 -1.16
N VAL A 329 9.60 10.50 -0.43
CA VAL A 329 10.51 10.07 0.64
C VAL A 329 11.47 9.00 0.13
N SER A 330 12.77 9.19 0.39
CA SER A 330 13.84 8.25 0.04
C SER A 330 13.88 7.89 -1.45
N VAL A 331 13.79 8.90 -2.32
CA VAL A 331 13.86 8.73 -3.78
C VAL A 331 15.27 8.32 -4.24
N LYS A 332 15.32 7.58 -5.35
CA LYS A 332 16.55 7.30 -6.10
C LYS A 332 16.31 7.54 -7.58
N ILE A 333 16.70 8.71 -8.06
CA ILE A 333 16.39 9.19 -9.42
C ILE A 333 17.70 9.42 -10.20
N GLU A 334 17.79 8.82 -11.39
CA GLU A 334 18.98 8.78 -12.25
C GLU A 334 18.58 9.08 -13.70
N GLY A 335 19.08 10.20 -14.25
CA GLY A 335 18.76 10.68 -15.61
C GLY A 335 19.94 11.30 -16.36
N GLY A 336 19.69 11.81 -17.57
CA GLY A 336 20.72 12.22 -18.54
C GLY A 336 21.07 13.70 -18.51
N GLY A 337 20.08 14.58 -18.64
CA GLY A 337 20.25 16.04 -18.79
C GLY A 337 19.45 16.84 -17.76
N THR A 338 18.17 17.06 -18.03
CA THR A 338 17.23 17.66 -17.06
C THR A 338 16.75 16.60 -16.08
N VAL A 339 17.00 16.81 -14.78
CA VAL A 339 16.58 15.87 -13.73
C VAL A 339 16.05 16.62 -12.50
N GLY A 340 14.89 16.20 -12.01
CA GLY A 340 14.29 16.67 -10.75
C GLY A 340 13.85 15.51 -9.87
N ALA A 341 13.48 15.77 -8.62
CA ALA A 341 12.83 14.75 -7.80
C ALA A 341 11.33 14.63 -8.11
N LEU A 342 10.65 15.78 -8.15
CA LEU A 342 9.20 15.89 -8.29
C LEU A 342 8.77 16.23 -9.72
N VAL A 343 9.43 17.21 -10.34
CA VAL A 343 9.14 17.66 -11.73
C VAL A 343 10.45 17.89 -12.47
N ALA A 344 10.59 17.42 -13.72
CA ALA A 344 11.80 17.72 -14.49
C ALA A 344 11.69 19.11 -15.12
N ASN A 345 10.63 19.38 -15.90
CA ASN A 345 10.30 20.71 -16.42
C ASN A 345 8.96 21.20 -15.88
N ASN A 346 8.96 22.26 -15.08
CA ASN A 346 7.73 23.01 -14.80
C ASN A 346 7.59 24.14 -15.83
N VAL A 347 6.54 24.09 -16.65
CA VAL A 347 6.32 24.98 -17.80
C VAL A 347 5.01 25.70 -17.57
N GLY A 348 5.06 26.75 -16.76
CA GLY A 348 3.90 27.52 -16.29
C GLY A 348 3.00 26.81 -15.25
N GLY A 349 3.30 25.57 -14.87
CA GLY A 349 2.53 24.80 -13.89
C GLY A 349 2.75 25.26 -12.45
N THR A 350 1.96 24.71 -11.52
CA THR A 350 1.98 25.08 -10.09
C THR A 350 2.37 23.91 -9.19
N ILE A 351 3.49 24.06 -8.50
CA ILE A 351 3.97 23.14 -7.47
C ILE A 351 3.80 23.82 -6.09
N SER A 352 3.10 23.19 -5.14
CA SER A 352 2.86 23.83 -3.83
C SER A 352 2.70 22.88 -2.65
N ARG A 353 3.33 23.19 -1.49
CA ARG A 353 3.34 22.31 -0.31
C ARG A 353 3.89 20.91 -0.62
N CYS A 354 5.01 20.84 -1.34
CA CYS A 354 5.66 19.58 -1.70
C CYS A 354 7.09 19.49 -1.16
N TYR A 355 7.62 18.28 -1.01
CA TYR A 355 9.05 18.08 -0.75
C TYR A 355 9.59 16.76 -1.30
N ALA A 356 10.93 16.64 -1.30
CA ALA A 356 11.61 15.39 -1.55
C ALA A 356 12.76 15.11 -0.56
N SER A 357 13.07 13.83 -0.37
CA SER A 357 14.26 13.33 0.33
C SER A 357 14.88 12.14 -0.42
N GLY A 358 16.19 11.92 -0.27
CA GLY A 358 16.91 10.84 -0.95
C GLY A 358 18.02 11.34 -1.87
N THR A 359 18.03 10.87 -3.11
CA THR A 359 19.11 11.10 -4.10
C THR A 359 18.59 11.40 -5.51
N VAL A 360 19.15 12.44 -6.13
CA VAL A 360 18.97 12.78 -7.55
C VAL A 360 20.35 12.85 -8.21
N SER A 361 20.47 12.21 -9.37
CA SER A 361 21.72 12.16 -10.14
C SER A 361 21.46 12.38 -11.64
N SER A 362 22.29 13.21 -12.26
CA SER A 362 22.49 13.19 -13.71
C SER A 362 23.77 12.41 -14.04
N THR A 363 23.70 11.47 -14.98
CA THR A 363 24.84 10.63 -15.41
C THR A 363 25.24 10.87 -16.87
N GLY A 364 24.40 11.58 -17.64
CA GLY A 364 24.68 11.94 -19.02
C GLY A 364 25.78 13.00 -19.14
N ILE A 365 26.56 12.92 -20.22
CA ILE A 365 27.61 13.91 -20.56
C ILE A 365 27.03 14.90 -21.58
N GLN A 366 25.87 15.47 -21.24
CA GLN A 366 25.12 16.42 -22.06
C GLN A 366 25.74 17.82 -22.00
N ALA A 367 25.58 18.61 -23.05
CA ALA A 367 26.12 19.98 -23.11
C ALA A 367 25.41 20.99 -22.19
N ASN A 368 24.21 20.65 -21.70
CA ASN A 368 23.41 21.47 -20.78
C ASN A 368 22.67 20.55 -19.78
N THR A 369 23.33 20.04 -18.73
CA THR A 369 22.61 19.35 -17.64
C THR A 369 21.93 20.34 -16.69
N GLN A 370 20.67 20.13 -16.33
CA GLN A 370 19.89 20.97 -15.38
C GLN A 370 19.35 20.09 -14.27
N VAL A 371 19.96 20.14 -13.09
CA VAL A 371 19.66 19.21 -12.01
C VAL A 371 19.22 19.95 -10.75
N GLY A 372 18.05 19.61 -10.23
CA GLY A 372 17.51 20.17 -8.99
C GLY A 372 17.03 19.12 -8.01
N GLY A 373 17.27 19.36 -6.72
CA GLY A 373 16.79 18.47 -5.65
C GLY A 373 15.26 18.36 -5.51
N LEU A 374 14.49 19.21 -6.21
CA LEU A 374 13.03 19.06 -6.35
C LEU A 374 12.57 19.26 -7.81
N VAL A 375 13.09 20.27 -8.50
CA VAL A 375 12.67 20.65 -9.87
C VAL A 375 13.88 20.81 -10.79
N GLY A 376 13.91 20.21 -11.98
CA GLY A 376 15.01 20.39 -12.94
C GLY A 376 15.07 21.83 -13.48
N ILE A 377 14.00 22.25 -14.14
CA ILE A 377 13.80 23.61 -14.68
C ILE A 377 12.43 24.14 -14.23
N ASN A 378 12.37 25.39 -13.78
CA ASN A 378 11.15 26.14 -13.52
C ASN A 378 11.05 27.31 -14.52
N ASN A 379 10.15 27.20 -15.50
CA ASN A 379 10.05 28.04 -16.69
C ASN A 379 8.64 28.63 -16.85
N ASP A 380 8.50 29.68 -17.67
CA ASP A 380 7.19 30.17 -18.11
C ASP A 380 6.54 29.30 -19.21
N ALA A 381 5.27 29.55 -19.46
CA ALA A 381 4.52 29.08 -20.62
C ALA A 381 3.84 30.26 -21.32
N ASN A 382 4.57 30.94 -22.20
CA ASN A 382 4.10 32.11 -22.94
C ASN A 382 3.58 33.23 -22.02
N GLY A 383 4.37 33.58 -21.00
CA GLY A 383 4.04 34.59 -19.99
C GLY A 383 3.27 34.07 -18.77
N ILE A 384 2.88 32.80 -18.73
CA ILE A 384 2.39 32.14 -17.51
C ILE A 384 3.62 31.58 -16.77
N GLY A 385 4.16 32.31 -15.79
CA GLY A 385 5.35 31.89 -15.05
C GLY A 385 5.13 30.65 -14.18
N GLY A 386 6.03 29.67 -14.27
CA GLY A 386 6.01 28.45 -13.46
C GLY A 386 6.22 28.73 -11.97
N LYS A 387 5.39 28.13 -11.11
CA LYS A 387 5.32 28.44 -9.69
C LYS A 387 5.86 27.30 -8.82
N LEU A 388 6.79 27.62 -7.92
CA LEU A 388 7.20 26.74 -6.82
C LEU A 388 7.00 27.46 -5.49
N LEU A 389 6.01 27.02 -4.71
CA LEU A 389 5.52 27.74 -3.54
C LEU A 389 5.53 26.85 -2.28
N ASN A 390 6.03 27.37 -1.16
CA ASN A 390 5.98 26.69 0.15
C ASN A 390 6.47 25.23 0.07
N SER A 391 7.64 24.98 -0.53
CA SER A 391 8.12 23.63 -0.87
C SER A 391 9.62 23.48 -0.60
N TYR A 392 10.13 22.27 -0.40
CA TYR A 392 11.53 22.09 0.01
C TYR A 392 12.22 20.82 -0.51
N SER A 393 13.54 20.74 -0.35
CA SER A 393 14.28 19.50 -0.59
C SER A 393 15.36 19.20 0.46
N THR A 394 15.46 17.91 0.76
CA THR A 394 16.54 17.28 1.53
C THR A 394 17.35 16.31 0.67
N VAL A 395 17.09 16.28 -0.65
CA VAL A 395 17.73 15.39 -1.63
C VAL A 395 19.19 15.75 -1.82
N ASN A 396 20.07 14.76 -1.78
CA ASN A 396 21.46 14.93 -2.20
C ASN A 396 21.55 14.87 -3.72
N VAL A 397 22.15 15.91 -4.30
CA VAL A 397 22.20 16.18 -5.74
C VAL A 397 23.60 15.93 -6.28
N SER A 398 23.65 15.32 -7.47
CA SER A 398 24.87 15.10 -8.24
C SER A 398 24.60 15.18 -9.74
N ALA A 399 25.64 15.51 -10.51
CA ALA A 399 25.64 15.56 -11.96
C ALA A 399 27.03 15.20 -12.51
N ALA A 400 27.05 14.43 -13.59
CA ALA A 400 28.25 14.14 -14.38
C ALA A 400 28.55 15.26 -15.39
N GLY A 401 29.75 15.19 -15.98
CA GLY A 401 30.21 16.10 -17.04
C GLY A 401 30.99 17.32 -16.54
N PRO A 402 32.08 17.73 -17.22
CA PRO A 402 32.87 18.91 -16.84
C PRO A 402 32.37 20.22 -17.48
N SER A 403 31.28 20.18 -18.25
CA SER A 403 30.87 21.28 -19.14
C SER A 403 29.45 21.75 -18.84
N ALA A 404 29.32 23.03 -18.46
CA ALA A 404 28.08 23.80 -18.39
C ALA A 404 26.92 23.25 -17.53
N SER A 405 27.18 22.29 -16.63
CA SER A 405 26.21 21.80 -15.66
C SER A 405 25.66 22.92 -14.78
N VAL A 406 24.33 22.98 -14.70
CA VAL A 406 23.55 23.85 -13.82
C VAL A 406 22.93 22.99 -12.73
N VAL A 407 23.30 23.20 -11.46
CA VAL A 407 22.93 22.31 -10.36
C VAL A 407 22.52 23.08 -9.12
N GLY A 408 21.33 22.78 -8.58
CA GLY A 408 20.82 23.40 -7.35
C GLY A 408 20.22 22.42 -6.35
N GLY A 409 20.31 22.75 -5.06
CA GLY A 409 19.72 21.93 -3.98
C GLY A 409 18.18 21.85 -4.02
N LEU A 410 17.51 22.80 -4.69
CA LEU A 410 16.07 22.79 -4.95
C LEU A 410 15.75 22.81 -6.45
N ILE A 411 16.32 23.75 -7.20
CA ILE A 411 16.05 23.93 -8.63
C ILE A 411 17.36 23.99 -9.43
N GLY A 412 17.43 23.33 -10.58
CA GLY A 412 18.52 23.55 -11.53
C GLY A 412 18.47 24.98 -12.10
N TYR A 413 17.51 25.22 -13.01
CA TYR A 413 17.36 26.50 -13.71
C TYR A 413 16.00 27.17 -13.48
N ASN A 414 16.03 28.48 -13.24
CA ASN A 414 14.87 29.35 -13.07
C ASN A 414 14.78 30.35 -14.24
N TYR A 415 13.63 30.47 -14.92
CA TYR A 415 13.39 31.47 -15.98
C TYR A 415 11.94 31.98 -16.02
N LEU A 416 11.77 33.32 -15.93
CA LEU A 416 10.46 34.02 -16.00
C LEU A 416 9.37 33.38 -15.11
N CYS A 417 9.75 33.09 -13.87
CA CYS A 417 9.07 32.18 -12.96
C CYS A 417 8.83 32.80 -11.57
N ASP A 418 8.13 32.07 -10.70
CA ASP A 418 7.75 32.50 -9.35
C ASP A 418 8.23 31.44 -8.32
N VAL A 419 9.08 31.84 -7.38
CA VAL A 419 9.64 30.94 -6.34
C VAL A 419 9.56 31.61 -4.98
N GLN A 420 8.71 31.09 -4.09
CA GLN A 420 8.43 31.72 -2.79
C GLN A 420 8.39 30.74 -1.62
N ASN A 421 8.94 31.16 -0.48
CA ASN A 421 8.91 30.41 0.78
C ASN A 421 9.48 28.97 0.62
N CYS A 422 10.58 28.79 -0.09
CA CYS A 422 11.14 27.46 -0.40
C CYS A 422 12.57 27.27 0.14
N TYR A 423 13.01 26.02 0.33
CA TYR A 423 14.36 25.78 0.88
C TYR A 423 15.04 24.47 0.46
N ALA A 424 16.36 24.41 0.64
CA ALA A 424 17.18 23.22 0.42
C ALA A 424 18.15 22.94 1.58
N THR A 425 18.29 21.66 1.95
CA THR A 425 19.23 21.18 2.98
C THR A 425 20.09 19.99 2.54
N GLY A 426 19.72 19.32 1.43
CA GLY A 426 20.52 18.24 0.84
C GLY A 426 21.78 18.78 0.17
N SER A 427 22.84 17.97 0.13
CA SER A 427 24.14 18.41 -0.41
C SER A 427 24.16 18.48 -1.94
N VAL A 428 24.91 19.43 -2.50
CA VAL A 428 25.21 19.55 -3.93
C VAL A 428 26.66 19.10 -4.16
N SER A 429 26.80 17.83 -4.52
CA SER A 429 28.09 17.15 -4.58
C SER A 429 28.70 17.21 -5.99
N GLY A 430 29.82 17.93 -6.14
CA GLY A 430 30.54 18.04 -7.42
C GLY A 430 31.33 19.34 -7.55
N THR A 431 31.67 19.72 -8.79
CA THR A 431 32.28 21.00 -9.16
C THR A 431 31.65 21.49 -10.45
N TYR A 432 30.79 22.50 -10.37
CA TYR A 432 29.90 22.89 -11.46
C TYR A 432 30.17 24.30 -11.96
N LYS A 433 29.80 24.58 -13.22
CA LYS A 433 29.89 25.93 -13.78
C LYS A 433 28.91 26.88 -13.08
N TYR A 434 27.71 26.38 -12.80
CA TYR A 434 26.62 27.12 -12.18
C TYR A 434 26.00 26.25 -11.07
N GLY A 435 26.74 26.08 -9.98
CA GLY A 435 26.30 25.37 -8.78
C GLY A 435 25.82 26.35 -7.70
N GLY A 436 24.67 26.11 -7.08
CA GLY A 436 24.19 26.89 -5.93
C GLY A 436 23.46 26.02 -4.91
N ALA A 437 23.56 26.34 -3.62
CA ALA A 437 22.97 25.47 -2.59
C ALA A 437 21.42 25.49 -2.58
N LEU A 438 20.76 26.51 -3.19
CA LEU A 438 19.34 26.48 -3.52
C LEU A 438 19.12 26.31 -5.04
N ILE A 439 19.66 27.22 -5.84
CA ILE A 439 19.39 27.34 -7.29
C ILE A 439 20.70 27.39 -8.07
N GLY A 440 20.84 26.56 -9.10
CA GLY A 440 22.03 26.55 -9.95
C GLY A 440 22.18 27.82 -10.78
N LYS A 441 21.10 28.23 -11.45
CA LYS A 441 21.05 29.42 -12.31
C LYS A 441 19.68 30.11 -12.22
N ASN A 442 19.63 31.43 -12.03
CA ASN A 442 18.41 32.19 -11.78
C ASN A 442 18.18 33.36 -12.76
N ALA A 443 16.97 33.42 -13.32
CA ALA A 443 16.43 34.55 -14.10
C ALA A 443 15.00 34.91 -13.65
N CYS A 444 14.71 34.79 -12.35
CA CYS A 444 13.42 35.09 -11.70
C CYS A 444 13.65 35.92 -10.43
N GLU A 445 12.61 36.52 -9.86
CA GLU A 445 12.67 36.99 -8.47
C GLU A 445 12.49 35.78 -7.53
N ILE A 446 13.38 35.64 -6.54
CA ILE A 446 13.30 34.58 -5.52
C ILE A 446 12.94 35.22 -4.18
N MET A 447 11.79 34.88 -3.59
CA MET A 447 11.32 35.55 -2.37
C MET A 447 11.30 34.63 -1.15
N ASN A 448 11.84 35.11 -0.03
CA ASN A 448 11.74 34.45 1.28
C ASN A 448 12.28 33.00 1.30
N CYS A 449 13.32 32.67 0.53
CA CYS A 449 13.85 31.31 0.38
C CYS A 449 15.21 31.11 1.08
N TYR A 450 15.63 29.87 1.36
CA TYR A 450 16.94 29.65 2.00
C TYR A 450 17.66 28.33 1.70
N ALA A 451 18.98 28.33 1.89
CA ALA A 451 19.83 27.14 1.74
C ALA A 451 20.67 26.81 2.99
N THR A 452 20.82 25.51 3.27
CA THR A 452 21.80 24.96 4.23
C THR A 452 22.53 23.71 3.68
N GLY A 453 22.24 23.31 2.44
CA GLY A 453 22.90 22.18 1.77
C GLY A 453 24.37 22.45 1.49
N ASN A 454 25.25 21.53 1.84
CA ASN A 454 26.69 21.67 1.59
C ASN A 454 26.99 21.68 0.07
N ILE A 455 27.81 22.63 -0.39
CA ILE A 455 28.27 22.72 -1.78
C ILE A 455 29.77 23.03 -1.81
N LYS A 456 30.53 22.31 -2.64
CA LYS A 456 32.00 22.44 -2.68
C LYS A 456 32.48 23.71 -3.41
N ILE A 457 31.88 23.99 -4.58
CA ILE A 457 32.14 25.18 -5.39
C ILE A 457 30.80 25.64 -5.96
N GLY A 458 30.43 26.88 -5.67
CA GLY A 458 29.15 27.46 -6.05
C GLY A 458 28.74 28.60 -5.13
N GLY A 459 27.57 29.18 -5.38
CA GLY A 459 27.00 30.21 -4.50
C GLY A 459 26.27 29.64 -3.29
N GLY A 460 26.33 30.36 -2.18
CA GLY A 460 25.66 30.00 -0.92
C GLY A 460 24.14 29.92 -1.04
N LEU A 461 23.51 30.69 -1.93
CA LEU A 461 22.10 30.53 -2.31
C LEU A 461 21.98 30.22 -3.80
N VAL A 462 22.50 31.10 -4.66
CA VAL A 462 22.36 31.03 -6.12
C VAL A 462 23.74 30.98 -6.80
N GLY A 463 23.90 30.07 -7.77
CA GLY A 463 25.18 29.81 -8.46
C GLY A 463 25.48 30.73 -9.64
N PHE A 464 24.45 31.31 -10.25
CA PHE A 464 24.53 32.40 -11.24
C PHE A 464 23.21 33.13 -11.30
N ASN A 465 23.22 34.46 -11.32
CA ASN A 465 22.01 35.27 -11.40
C ASN A 465 22.09 36.30 -12.53
N PHE A 466 21.03 36.44 -13.32
CA PHE A 466 20.99 37.48 -14.36
C PHE A 466 20.78 38.87 -13.72
N ASN A 467 21.34 39.91 -14.36
CA ASN A 467 21.32 41.31 -13.87
C ASN A 467 19.90 41.91 -13.65
N TRP A 468 18.84 41.25 -14.10
CA TRP A 468 17.43 41.66 -13.95
C TRP A 468 16.67 40.87 -12.87
N SER A 469 17.35 39.99 -12.13
CA SER A 469 16.79 39.11 -11.10
C SER A 469 17.48 39.33 -9.76
N SER A 470 16.78 39.03 -8.68
CA SER A 470 17.24 39.23 -7.29
C SER A 470 16.65 38.17 -6.35
N ALA A 471 17.20 38.06 -5.14
CA ALA A 471 16.73 37.16 -4.10
C ALA A 471 16.32 37.86 -2.78
N PRO A 472 15.33 38.78 -2.79
CA PRO A 472 14.92 39.51 -1.60
C PRO A 472 14.40 38.61 -0.47
N ASN A 473 14.75 38.98 0.76
CA ASN A 473 14.48 38.21 1.98
C ASN A 473 14.98 36.75 1.94
N CYS A 474 16.02 36.45 1.15
CA CYS A 474 16.61 35.12 1.09
C CYS A 474 17.89 34.99 1.91
N PHE A 475 18.24 33.76 2.29
CA PHE A 475 19.34 33.50 3.24
C PHE A 475 20.12 32.23 2.93
N TRP A 476 21.40 32.18 3.31
CA TRP A 476 22.13 30.92 3.35
C TRP A 476 22.92 30.75 4.64
N ASP A 477 23.05 29.51 5.09
CA ASP A 477 23.95 29.18 6.20
C ASP A 477 25.40 29.09 5.70
N THR A 478 26.18 30.13 5.97
CA THR A 478 27.61 30.24 5.64
C THR A 478 28.47 29.09 6.17
N GLN A 479 28.03 28.39 7.21
CA GLN A 479 28.81 27.33 7.84
C GLN A 479 28.49 25.93 7.27
N SER A 480 27.22 25.61 7.03
CA SER A 480 26.82 24.29 6.48
C SER A 480 26.91 24.24 4.96
N THR A 481 26.58 25.32 4.24
CA THR A 481 26.84 25.43 2.79
C THR A 481 28.35 25.41 2.49
N GLY A 482 29.15 25.96 3.40
CA GLY A 482 30.59 26.18 3.23
C GLY A 482 30.94 27.45 2.44
N GLN A 483 29.95 28.27 2.07
CA GLN A 483 30.13 29.42 1.16
C GLN A 483 29.97 30.77 1.87
N THR A 484 30.92 31.68 1.62
CA THR A 484 30.93 33.04 2.18
C THR A 484 30.21 34.07 1.30
N ALA A 485 29.83 33.70 0.08
CA ALA A 485 29.20 34.56 -0.92
C ALA A 485 28.17 33.78 -1.76
N SER A 486 27.39 34.50 -2.56
CA SER A 486 26.34 34.00 -3.43
C SER A 486 26.15 35.00 -4.58
N ASP A 487 25.75 34.55 -5.76
CA ASP A 487 25.45 35.42 -6.91
C ASP A 487 23.94 35.50 -7.10
N ASP A 488 23.30 36.49 -6.48
CA ASP A 488 21.85 36.58 -6.28
C ASP A 488 21.28 38.01 -6.42
N GLY A 489 22.06 38.91 -7.01
CA GLY A 489 21.74 40.34 -7.14
C GLY A 489 22.12 41.19 -5.92
N GLY A 490 22.56 40.58 -4.80
CA GLY A 490 23.06 41.29 -3.61
C GLY A 490 22.01 41.52 -2.52
N GLU A 491 20.82 40.93 -2.66
CA GLU A 491 19.69 41.09 -1.72
C GLU A 491 19.60 39.96 -0.67
N ALA A 492 20.29 38.83 -0.87
CA ALA A 492 20.29 37.72 0.08
C ALA A 492 21.38 37.87 1.16
N VAL A 493 21.12 37.35 2.36
CA VAL A 493 22.01 37.54 3.52
C VAL A 493 22.55 36.21 4.06
N GLY A 494 23.87 36.06 4.01
CA GLY A 494 24.60 34.98 4.68
C GLY A 494 24.45 35.05 6.21
N LYS A 495 24.03 33.95 6.82
CA LYS A 495 23.79 33.77 8.25
C LYS A 495 24.62 32.61 8.81
N LYS A 496 24.64 32.43 10.14
CA LYS A 496 25.25 31.26 10.81
C LYS A 496 24.21 30.17 11.06
N THR A 497 24.66 28.93 11.29
CA THR A 497 23.76 27.78 11.54
C THR A 497 22.84 28.00 12.74
N VAL A 498 23.29 28.75 13.75
CA VAL A 498 22.46 29.10 14.91
C VAL A 498 21.33 30.05 14.53
N ASP A 499 21.62 31.13 13.79
CA ASP A 499 20.62 32.11 13.36
C ASP A 499 19.56 31.48 12.44
N MET A 500 19.97 30.47 11.66
CA MET A 500 19.12 29.70 10.74
C MET A 500 18.22 28.67 11.45
N LYS A 501 18.43 28.42 12.75
CA LYS A 501 17.67 27.44 13.56
C LYS A 501 16.89 28.06 14.73
N THR A 502 17.00 29.38 14.92
CA THR A 502 16.27 30.15 15.95
C THR A 502 14.97 30.79 15.42
N GLY A 503 14.53 30.45 14.20
CA GLY A 503 13.23 30.86 13.65
C GLY A 503 13.15 32.28 13.07
N THR A 504 14.20 33.08 13.25
CA THR A 504 14.26 34.51 12.87
C THR A 504 14.61 34.87 11.41
N PRO A 505 14.96 33.96 10.47
CA PRO A 505 14.99 34.29 9.04
C PRO A 505 13.59 34.38 8.43
N TYR A 506 12.59 33.72 9.02
CA TYR A 506 11.31 33.48 8.37
C TYR A 506 10.39 34.70 8.51
N THR A 507 10.13 35.35 7.36
CA THR A 507 9.29 36.54 7.25
C THR A 507 7.81 36.21 7.50
N SER A 508 6.96 37.23 7.58
CA SER A 508 5.52 37.09 7.80
C SER A 508 4.77 36.29 6.72
N THR A 509 5.41 35.93 5.60
CA THR A 509 4.85 35.05 4.56
C THR A 509 4.91 33.56 4.94
N TRP A 510 5.79 33.17 5.87
CA TRP A 510 5.93 31.78 6.34
C TRP A 510 4.89 31.47 7.42
N THR A 511 3.63 31.39 7.02
CA THR A 511 2.50 31.23 7.96
C THR A 511 2.42 29.83 8.57
N SER A 512 1.86 29.75 9.78
CA SER A 512 1.56 28.49 10.49
C SER A 512 0.46 27.64 9.84
N ALA A 513 -0.19 28.11 8.77
CA ALA A 513 -1.02 27.27 7.92
C ALA A 513 -0.18 26.37 6.99
N ASN A 514 1.02 26.82 6.63
CA ASN A 514 1.96 26.04 5.82
C ASN A 514 3.07 25.39 6.65
N TRP A 515 3.64 26.10 7.63
CA TRP A 515 4.91 25.71 8.26
C TRP A 515 4.80 25.43 9.76
N LYS A 516 5.33 24.27 10.17
CA LYS A 516 5.52 23.85 11.56
C LYS A 516 6.94 24.19 11.98
N PHE A 517 7.08 25.22 12.81
CA PHE A 517 8.34 25.60 13.42
C PHE A 517 8.62 24.72 14.65
N THR A 518 9.80 24.12 14.73
CA THR A 518 10.26 23.31 15.87
C THR A 518 11.63 23.82 16.30
N ALA A 519 11.81 24.14 17.59
CA ALA A 519 13.02 24.79 18.08
C ALA A 519 14.29 23.96 17.78
N GLY A 520 15.31 24.59 17.20
CA GLY A 520 16.56 23.93 16.81
C GLY A 520 16.49 23.10 15.52
N GLN A 521 15.33 23.04 14.87
CA GLN A 521 15.10 22.33 13.61
C GLN A 521 14.70 23.30 12.50
N TYR A 522 14.76 22.84 11.25
CA TYR A 522 14.22 23.56 10.11
C TYR A 522 12.69 23.40 10.02
N PRO A 523 11.92 24.37 9.47
CA PRO A 523 10.46 24.29 9.44
C PRO A 523 9.97 23.21 8.48
N THR A 524 9.12 22.29 8.94
CA THR A 524 8.48 21.27 8.09
C THR A 524 7.06 21.71 7.70
N LEU A 525 6.47 21.11 6.66
CA LEU A 525 5.11 21.42 6.25
C LEU A 525 4.07 20.90 7.26
N VAL A 526 2.99 21.64 7.49
CA VAL A 526 1.93 21.26 8.42
C VAL A 526 1.08 20.14 7.84
N GLY A 527 0.88 19.06 8.60
CA GLY A 527 0.02 17.92 8.27
C GLY A 527 0.63 16.86 7.34
N LEU A 528 1.63 17.23 6.55
CA LEU A 528 2.28 16.35 5.56
C LEU A 528 3.10 15.23 6.23
N GLY A 529 2.92 14.00 5.77
CA GLY A 529 3.62 12.82 6.31
C GLY A 529 5.11 12.76 5.95
N GLY A 530 5.85 11.88 6.63
CA GLY A 530 7.19 11.42 6.24
C GLY A 530 8.37 12.40 6.38
N GLN A 531 8.18 13.53 7.07
CA GLN A 531 9.14 14.65 7.19
C GLN A 531 10.10 14.53 8.36
#